data_AF-A0A5I4ZT01-F1
#
_entry.id   AF-A0A5I4ZT01-F1
#
_cell.length_a   1.000
_cell.length_b   1.000
_cell.length_c   1.000
_cell.angle_alpha   90.00
_cell.angle_beta   90.00
_cell.angle_gamma   90.00
#
_symmetry.space_group_name_H-M   'P 1'
#
loop_
_entity.id
_entity.type
_entity.pdbx_description
1 polymer ?
#
loop_
_entity_poly.entity_id
_entity_poly.type
_entity_poly.pdbx_seq_one_letter_code
_entity_poly.pdbx_strand_id
1 'polypeptide(L)' 'MYEYSDVFDECENGGPDGGPVIFTRNQVIRILKQHGHKTPKQWMEFFREEKLTLVSAYPAAAVYRWLNY' A
#
# COMPACT_ATOMS: atom_id res chain seq x y z
N MET A 1 -22.12 -0.11 -6.48
CA MET A 1 -21.41 -0.12 -5.18
C MET A 1 -20.95 -1.56 -4.92
N TYR A 2 -19.94 -2.02 -5.67
CA TYR A 2 -19.43 -3.41 -5.66
C TYR A 2 -17.99 -3.46 -6.22
N GLU A 3 -17.10 -2.62 -5.69
CA GLU A 3 -15.66 -2.65 -6.07
C GLU A 3 -14.72 -2.53 -4.86
N TYR A 4 -15.18 -1.97 -3.74
CA TYR A 4 -14.38 -1.82 -2.51
C TYR A 4 -14.09 -3.14 -1.79
N SER A 5 -14.92 -4.18 -1.98
CA SER A 5 -14.74 -5.48 -1.30
C SER A 5 -13.56 -6.26 -1.85
N ASP A 6 -13.39 -6.22 -3.17
CA ASP A 6 -12.50 -7.15 -3.88
C ASP A 6 -11.05 -6.73 -3.72
N VAL A 7 -10.76 -5.42 -3.77
CA VAL A 7 -9.37 -4.93 -3.65
C VAL A 7 -8.79 -5.24 -2.27
N PHE A 8 -9.56 -5.08 -1.20
CA PHE A 8 -9.06 -5.39 0.15
C PHE A 8 -8.96 -6.89 0.40
N ASP A 9 -9.93 -7.68 -0.06
CA ASP A 9 -9.88 -9.14 0.04
C ASP A 9 -8.67 -9.70 -0.74
N GLU A 10 -8.42 -9.20 -1.94
CA GLU A 10 -7.22 -9.54 -2.72
C GLU A 10 -5.93 -9.08 -2.03
N CYS A 11 -5.93 -7.94 -1.35
CA CYS A 11 -4.77 -7.48 -0.59
C CYS A 11 -4.51 -8.32 0.66
N GLU A 12 -5.54 -8.91 1.28
CA GLU A 12 -5.42 -9.73 2.49
C GLU A 12 -5.19 -11.22 2.18
N ASN A 13 -5.72 -11.72 1.06
CA ASN A 13 -5.73 -13.15 0.73
C ASN A 13 -5.09 -13.50 -0.63
N GLY A 14 -4.63 -12.50 -1.40
CA GLY A 14 -4.09 -12.70 -2.76
C GLY A 14 -2.58 -12.96 -2.85
N GLY A 15 -1.88 -13.10 -1.72
CA GLY A 15 -0.47 -13.49 -1.70
C GLY A 15 -0.27 -14.93 -2.20
N PRO A 16 0.97 -15.30 -2.60
CA PRO A 16 1.27 -16.65 -3.10
C PRO A 16 0.96 -17.78 -2.11
N ASP A 17 0.94 -17.47 -0.81
CA ASP A 17 0.60 -18.40 0.28
C ASP A 17 -0.87 -18.24 0.76
N GLY A 18 -1.69 -17.47 0.05
CA GLY A 18 -3.06 -17.11 0.47
C GLY A 18 -3.11 -16.08 1.61
N GLY A 19 -1.97 -15.45 1.91
CA GLY A 19 -1.85 -14.40 2.92
C GLY A 19 -1.78 -13.00 2.31
N PRO A 20 -1.47 -11.97 3.12
CA PRO A 20 -1.51 -10.60 2.68
C PRO A 20 -0.45 -10.32 1.61
N VAL A 21 -0.82 -9.53 0.61
CA VAL A 21 0.10 -9.04 -0.41
C VAL A 21 1.05 -8.04 0.24
N ILE A 22 2.34 -8.38 0.24
CA ILE A 22 3.40 -7.53 0.77
C ILE A 22 4.14 -6.86 -0.38
N PHE A 23 4.15 -5.53 -0.38
CA PHE A 23 4.96 -4.74 -1.29
C PHE A 23 6.34 -4.46 -0.71
N THR A 24 7.30 -4.29 -1.61
CA THR A 24 8.59 -3.67 -1.33
C THR A 24 8.44 -2.16 -1.31
N ARG A 25 9.36 -1.46 -0.62
CA ARG A 25 9.40 0.02 -0.59
C ARG A 25 9.35 0.65 -2.00
N ASN A 26 10.05 0.05 -2.96
CA ASN A 26 10.08 0.53 -4.34
C ASN A 26 8.73 0.39 -5.05
N GLN A 27 7.99 -0.70 -4.80
CA GLN A 27 6.63 -0.89 -5.32
C GLN A 27 5.68 0.15 -4.72
N VAL A 28 5.74 0.36 -3.40
CA VAL A 28 4.93 1.40 -2.72
C VAL A 28 5.19 2.78 -3.34
N ILE A 29 6.47 3.17 -3.49
CA ILE A 29 6.82 4.47 -4.11
C ILE A 29 6.29 4.55 -5.55
N ARG A 30 6.34 3.46 -6.32
CA ARG A 30 5.81 3.43 -7.68
C ARG A 30 4.29 3.66 -7.70
N ILE A 31 3.55 3.02 -6.81
CA ILE A 31 2.10 3.20 -6.67
C ILE A 31 1.82 4.65 -6.26
N LEU A 32 2.44 5.15 -5.18
CA LEU A 32 2.28 6.54 -4.73
C LEU A 32 2.52 7.57 -5.87
N LYS A 33 3.52 7.34 -6.73
CA LYS A 33 3.78 8.16 -7.93
C LYS A 33 2.63 8.13 -8.94
N GLN A 34 2.03 6.96 -9.18
CA GLN A 34 0.88 6.81 -10.09
C GLN A 34 -0.35 7.59 -9.59
N HIS A 35 -0.50 7.73 -8.27
CA HIS A 35 -1.59 8.48 -7.62
C HIS A 35 -1.25 9.95 -7.32
N GLY A 36 -0.17 10.49 -7.86
CA GLY A 36 0.15 11.92 -7.78
C GLY A 36 1.08 12.34 -6.63
N HIS A 37 1.49 11.42 -5.76
CA HIS A 37 2.51 11.67 -4.75
C HIS A 37 3.89 11.51 -5.36
N LYS A 38 4.47 12.60 -5.87
CA LYS A 38 5.71 12.59 -6.66
C LYS A 38 6.94 13.03 -5.87
N THR A 39 6.76 13.58 -4.67
CA THR A 39 7.87 14.12 -3.88
C THR A 39 8.29 13.16 -2.76
N PRO A 40 9.60 13.13 -2.41
CA PRO A 40 10.07 12.34 -1.27
C PRO A 40 9.37 12.69 0.04
N LYS A 41 8.96 13.96 0.22
CA LYS A 41 8.21 14.41 1.40
C LYS A 41 6.87 13.67 1.51
N GLN A 42 6.10 13.60 0.43
CA GLN A 42 4.81 12.90 0.41
C GLN A 42 4.96 11.40 0.64
N TRP A 43 6.04 10.77 0.15
CA TRP A 43 6.30 9.35 0.43
C TRP A 43 6.63 9.13 1.91
N MET A 44 7.39 10.03 2.52
CA MET A 44 7.71 9.97 3.94
C MET A 44 6.50 10.25 4.84
N GLU A 45 5.57 11.09 4.39
CA GLU A 45 4.28 11.29 5.06
C GLU A 45 3.51 9.96 5.14
N PHE A 46 3.34 9.26 4.02
CA PHE A 46 2.76 7.91 3.99
C PHE A 46 3.45 6.95 4.97
N PHE A 47 4.79 6.80 4.88
CA PHE A 47 5.51 5.85 5.72
C PHE A 47 5.42 6.19 7.21
N ARG A 48 5.31 7.48 7.56
CA ARG A 48 5.17 7.94 8.94
C ARG A 48 3.76 7.67 9.47
N GLU A 49 2.73 8.03 8.71
CA GLU A 49 1.33 7.90 9.12
C GLU A 49 0.94 6.43 9.34
N GLU A 50 1.37 5.55 8.43
CA GLU A 50 1.13 4.10 8.55
C GLU A 50 2.10 3.39 9.53
N LYS A 51 3.01 4.13 10.17
CA LYS A 51 4.06 3.60 11.07
C LYS A 51 4.99 2.56 10.41
N LEU A 52 5.21 2.70 9.10
CA LEU A 52 6.01 1.80 8.26
C LEU A 52 7.45 2.30 7.99
N THR A 53 7.93 3.30 8.74
CA THR A 53 9.27 3.88 8.52
C THR A 53 10.43 2.92 8.77
N LEU A 54 10.29 2.01 9.74
CA LEU A 54 11.34 1.11 10.22
C LEU A 54 11.19 -0.33 9.72
N VAL A 55 10.24 -0.61 8.84
CA VAL A 55 9.96 -1.97 8.34
C VAL A 55 10.32 -2.12 6.87
N SER A 56 10.52 -3.35 6.43
CA SER A 56 10.72 -3.74 5.03
C SER A 56 9.50 -4.45 4.41
N ALA A 57 8.42 -4.63 5.18
CA ALA A 57 7.17 -5.22 4.74
C ALA A 57 6.07 -4.14 4.72
N TYR A 58 5.47 -3.93 3.55
CA TYR A 58 4.44 -2.91 3.35
C TYR A 58 3.16 -3.59 2.86
N PRO A 59 2.16 -3.82 3.75
CA PRO A 59 0.91 -4.45 3.36
C PRO A 59 0.21 -3.63 2.27
N ALA A 60 -0.23 -4.29 1.20
CA ALA A 60 -0.93 -3.64 0.09
C ALA A 60 -2.18 -2.89 0.58
N ALA A 61 -2.92 -3.48 1.52
CA ALA A 61 -4.09 -2.87 2.14
C ALA A 61 -3.80 -1.50 2.80
N ALA A 62 -2.64 -1.33 3.43
CA ALA A 62 -2.25 -0.05 4.04
C ALA A 62 -2.00 1.04 2.97
N VAL A 63 -1.38 0.65 1.85
CA VAL A 63 -1.15 1.56 0.71
C VAL A 63 -2.48 2.00 0.09
N TYR A 64 -3.36 1.06 -0.21
CA TYR A 64 -4.63 1.36 -0.86
C TYR A 64 -5.61 2.10 0.05
N ARG A 65 -5.65 1.76 1.36
CA ARG A 65 -6.40 2.53 2.35
C ARG A 65 -5.96 3.99 2.41
N TRP A 66 -4.65 4.25 2.44
CA TRP A 66 -4.12 5.62 2.46
C TRP A 66 -4.48 6.40 1.18
N LEU A 67 -4.58 5.70 0.05
CA LEU A 67 -5.02 6.26 -1.23
C LEU A 67 -6.55 6.41 -1.36
N ASN A 68 -7.32 6.12 -0.30
CA ASN A 68 -8.79 6.15 -0.25
C ASN A 68 -9.49 5.17 -1.22
N TYR A 69 -8.83 4.04 -1.51
CA TYR A 69 -9.44 2.87 -2.14
C TYR A 69 -10.14 1.98 -1.14
#